data_AF-A0A2G8LFD3-F1
#
_entry.id   AF-A0A2G8LFD3-F1
#
_cell.length_a   1.000
_cell.length_b   1.000
_cell.length_c   1.000
_cell.angle_alpha   90.00
_cell.angle_beta   90.00
_cell.angle_gamma   90.00
#
_symmetry.space_group_name_H-M   'P 1'
#
loop_
_entity.id
_entity.type
_entity.pdbx_description
1 polymer ?
#
loop_
_entity_poly.entity_id
_entity_poly.type
_entity_poly.pdbx_seq_one_letter_code
_entity_poly.pdbx_strand_id
1 'polypeptide(L)'
;MGNTNQTPMSTDPCSALKEFADNLAPTQSLVTEVRRIIDRLTRHLHSTTFKWKRCINRIVPLGSYAKKSSLRFMMDLDLVVYLNDCEYPFNAFLKDLKEHIEHSDSYTNCTLNGTCLFFVAEGTLHVDLLPATNRVPRSGLSQGKSAQEVQREMTLAYILDSSNPFDEGYKQSTGLSETAVEFVKRKNEVFHCSTLARLAKFWSKTVCVEGFHSGRSSIMEYIAIRSTEIEQNTGRENTLKAFRRFLTIVSNPEEMAIYWTDNYDKADIISTIKNSRPLLLDPTNPYNNILRGKNKSFMMEMAKFARVSMDRLGEAEYRALRGEPVDLLSLFKPQPVWAQLPFILERRSQPKNFYVSVRDGGGLKMPKTVTKKKMEESDREIIENFLFSFCEVSVVDAKLTGSQDVSEKVLGDVRRMITPGAQWSLWSLILTSDVNFEIPFTDGNNTSKVLYVSFDM
;
A
#
# COMPACT_ATOMS: atom_id res chain seq x y z
N MET A 1 -21.59 13.18 40.79
CA MET A 1 -20.49 12.22 40.59
C MET A 1 -20.84 11.39 39.37
N GLY A 2 -20.48 11.86 38.17
CA GLY A 2 -20.69 11.12 36.93
C GLY A 2 -19.44 10.33 36.61
N ASN A 3 -19.55 9.01 36.54
CA ASN A 3 -18.50 8.11 36.07
C ASN A 3 -18.17 8.45 34.62
N THR A 4 -17.05 9.14 34.39
CA THR A 4 -16.37 9.14 33.11
C THR A 4 -15.73 7.75 32.96
N ASN A 5 -16.36 6.88 32.16
CA ASN A 5 -15.70 5.67 31.66
C ASN A 5 -14.56 6.11 30.74
N GLN A 6 -13.40 6.42 31.32
CA GLN A 6 -12.15 6.51 30.58
C GLN A 6 -11.78 5.10 30.15
N THR A 7 -11.70 4.87 28.84
CA THR A 7 -11.12 3.66 28.28
C THR A 7 -9.71 3.50 28.84
N PRO A 8 -9.33 2.35 29.42
CA PRO A 8 -8.00 2.18 30.02
C PRO A 8 -6.91 2.34 28.95
N MET A 9 -5.89 3.15 29.25
CA MET A 9 -4.71 3.31 28.39
C MET A 9 -4.01 1.97 28.17
N SER A 10 -3.78 1.58 26.91
CA SER A 10 -3.09 0.32 26.61
C SER A 10 -1.59 0.42 26.96
N THR A 11 -1.20 -0.29 28.01
CA THR A 11 0.20 -0.46 28.41
C THR A 11 0.86 -1.68 27.78
N ASP A 12 0.08 -2.58 27.14
CA ASP A 12 0.60 -3.74 26.42
C ASP A 12 0.91 -3.39 24.95
N PRO A 13 2.19 -3.47 24.50
CA PRO A 13 2.56 -3.19 23.11
C PRO A 13 1.91 -4.14 22.12
N CYS A 14 1.63 -5.39 22.49
CA CYS A 14 0.99 -6.35 21.59
C CYS A 14 -0.44 -5.93 21.26
N SER A 15 -1.23 -5.60 22.29
CA SER A 15 -2.60 -5.12 22.13
C SER A 15 -2.65 -3.78 21.41
N ALA A 16 -1.78 -2.82 21.76
CA ALA A 16 -1.71 -1.51 21.11
C ALA A 16 -1.39 -1.62 19.60
N LEU A 17 -0.44 -2.47 19.20
CA LEU A 17 -0.12 -2.70 17.80
C LEU A 17 -1.26 -3.36 17.03
N LYS A 18 -1.95 -4.32 17.65
CA LYS A 18 -3.11 -4.99 17.05
C LYS A 18 -4.25 -3.99 16.82
N GLU A 19 -4.60 -3.22 17.85
CA GLU A 19 -5.64 -2.20 17.77
C GLU A 19 -5.30 -1.14 16.72
N PHE A 20 -4.05 -0.68 16.68
CA PHE A 20 -3.60 0.25 15.64
C PHE A 20 -3.77 -0.33 14.25
N ALA A 21 -3.30 -1.56 14.01
CA ALA A 21 -3.42 -2.23 12.72
C ALA A 21 -4.86 -2.49 12.28
N ASP A 22 -5.78 -2.69 13.22
CA ASP A 22 -7.21 -2.86 12.94
C ASP A 22 -7.89 -1.53 12.60
N ASN A 23 -7.48 -0.42 13.22
CA ASN A 23 -7.93 0.93 12.87
C ASN A 23 -7.48 1.39 11.46
N LEU A 24 -6.44 0.76 10.90
CA LEU A 24 -5.98 1.03 9.53
C LEU A 24 -6.87 0.39 8.44
N ALA A 25 -7.76 -0.54 8.81
CA ALA A 25 -8.59 -1.27 7.85
C ALA A 25 -9.66 -0.36 7.19
N PRO A 26 -10.01 -0.58 5.91
CA PRO A 26 -11.11 0.12 5.25
C PRO A 26 -12.44 -0.04 5.99
N THR A 27 -13.22 1.03 6.05
CA THR A 27 -14.58 0.96 6.59
C THR A 27 -15.52 0.22 5.63
N GLN A 28 -16.63 -0.30 6.16
CA GLN A 28 -17.62 -1.01 5.34
C GLN A 28 -18.26 -0.10 4.28
N SER A 29 -18.42 1.19 4.59
CA SER A 29 -18.90 2.19 3.62
C SER A 29 -17.94 2.31 2.44
N LEU A 30 -16.64 2.46 2.72
CA LEU A 30 -15.59 2.54 1.70
C LEU A 30 -15.55 1.30 0.81
N VAL A 31 -15.63 0.10 1.40
CA VAL A 31 -15.69 -1.18 0.67
C VAL A 31 -16.92 -1.27 -0.24
N THR A 32 -18.07 -0.79 0.22
CA THR A 32 -19.33 -0.80 -0.56
C THR A 32 -19.24 0.12 -1.76
N GLU A 33 -18.61 1.28 -1.57
CA GLU A 33 -18.42 2.30 -2.59
C GLU A 33 -17.44 1.81 -3.68
N VAL A 34 -16.35 1.13 -3.28
CA VAL A 34 -15.42 0.50 -4.23
C VAL A 34 -16.12 -0.57 -5.05
N ARG A 35 -16.95 -1.41 -4.43
CA ARG A 35 -17.76 -2.41 -5.15
C ARG A 35 -18.67 -1.76 -6.19
N ARG A 36 -19.33 -0.65 -5.85
CA ARG A 36 -20.18 0.09 -6.79
C ARG A 36 -19.39 0.61 -7.99
N ILE A 37 -18.16 1.11 -7.77
CA ILE A 37 -17.29 1.57 -8.86
C ILE A 37 -16.88 0.39 -9.76
N ILE A 38 -16.51 -0.75 -9.19
CA ILE A 38 -16.19 -1.97 -9.95
C ILE A 38 -17.38 -2.38 -10.84
N ASP A 39 -18.60 -2.38 -10.30
CA ASP A 39 -19.80 -2.76 -11.05
C ASP A 39 -20.11 -1.78 -12.19
N ARG A 40 -19.88 -0.47 -11.99
CA ARG A 40 -20.06 0.54 -13.04
C ARG A 40 -19.00 0.42 -14.14
N LEU A 41 -17.74 0.27 -13.77
CA LEU A 41 -16.65 0.10 -14.72
C LEU A 41 -16.83 -1.21 -15.52
N THR A 42 -17.21 -2.30 -14.85
CA THR A 42 -17.50 -3.59 -15.50
C THR A 42 -18.60 -3.44 -16.54
N ARG A 43 -19.72 -2.77 -16.21
CA ARG A 43 -20.79 -2.49 -17.17
C ARG A 43 -20.33 -1.58 -18.30
N HIS A 44 -19.51 -0.59 -18.01
CA HIS A 44 -18.98 0.33 -19.01
C HIS A 44 -18.09 -0.37 -20.04
N LEU A 45 -17.24 -1.30 -19.59
CA LEU A 45 -16.38 -2.12 -20.48
C LEU A 45 -17.14 -3.22 -21.23
N HIS A 46 -18.31 -3.63 -20.75
CA HIS A 46 -19.21 -4.55 -21.48
C HIS A 46 -20.28 -3.82 -22.31
N SER A 47 -20.24 -2.48 -22.37
CA SER A 47 -21.21 -1.69 -23.12
C SER A 47 -21.13 -1.96 -24.63
N THR A 48 -22.21 -1.66 -25.34
CA THR A 48 -22.27 -1.88 -26.80
C THR A 48 -21.31 -0.99 -27.58
N THR A 49 -20.85 0.11 -26.99
CA THR A 49 -19.94 1.08 -27.60
C THR A 49 -18.49 0.66 -27.50
N PHE A 50 -18.11 -0.21 -26.55
CA PHE A 50 -16.74 -0.71 -26.48
C PHE A 50 -16.52 -1.89 -27.42
N LYS A 51 -15.66 -1.72 -28.42
CA LYS A 51 -15.43 -2.74 -29.46
C LYS A 51 -14.86 -4.06 -28.93
N TRP A 52 -14.13 -4.02 -27.80
CA TRP A 52 -13.50 -5.20 -27.21
C TRP A 52 -14.41 -5.98 -26.26
N LYS A 53 -15.68 -5.59 -26.07
CA LYS A 53 -16.60 -6.22 -25.11
C LYS A 53 -16.73 -7.74 -25.24
N ARG A 54 -16.58 -8.29 -26.47
CA ARG A 54 -16.66 -9.74 -26.74
C ARG A 54 -15.36 -10.48 -26.45
N CYS A 55 -14.24 -9.77 -26.41
CA CYS A 55 -12.93 -10.32 -26.08
C CYS A 55 -12.72 -10.37 -24.57
N ILE A 56 -13.37 -9.49 -23.80
CA ILE A 56 -13.31 -9.53 -22.32
C ILE A 56 -13.99 -10.82 -21.83
N ASN A 57 -13.20 -11.68 -21.19
CA ASN A 57 -13.67 -12.89 -20.54
C ASN A 57 -14.23 -12.59 -19.14
N ARG A 58 -13.44 -11.89 -18.32
CA ARG A 58 -13.80 -11.50 -16.96
C ARG A 58 -12.96 -10.31 -16.52
N ILE A 59 -13.50 -9.53 -15.59
CA ILE A 59 -12.82 -8.44 -14.90
C ILE A 59 -12.78 -8.80 -13.42
N VAL A 60 -11.60 -8.82 -12.83
CA VAL A 60 -11.41 -9.34 -11.47
C VAL A 60 -10.66 -8.32 -10.62
N PRO A 61 -11.12 -8.01 -9.39
CA PRO A 61 -10.37 -7.19 -8.46
C PRO A 61 -9.12 -7.91 -7.96
N LEU A 62 -8.03 -7.16 -7.87
CA LEU A 62 -6.72 -7.60 -7.44
C LEU A 62 -6.25 -6.77 -6.22
N GLY A 63 -4.95 -6.86 -5.97
CA GLY A 63 -4.26 -5.93 -5.09
C GLY A 63 -4.71 -6.01 -3.64
N SER A 64 -4.41 -4.94 -2.91
CA SER A 64 -4.69 -4.82 -1.49
C SER A 64 -6.17 -5.00 -1.16
N TYR A 65 -7.05 -4.51 -2.04
CA TYR A 65 -8.49 -4.59 -1.87
C TYR A 65 -8.97 -6.05 -1.88
N ALA A 66 -8.64 -6.79 -2.92
CA ALA A 66 -9.08 -8.18 -3.05
C ALA A 66 -8.44 -9.10 -2.00
N LYS A 67 -7.22 -8.78 -1.57
CA LYS A 67 -6.48 -9.48 -0.50
C LYS A 67 -6.95 -9.14 0.92
N LYS A 68 -7.82 -8.15 1.09
CA LYS A 68 -8.27 -7.61 2.40
C LYS A 68 -7.13 -7.04 3.26
N SER A 69 -6.11 -6.46 2.61
CA SER A 69 -4.95 -5.84 3.25
C SER A 69 -4.82 -4.34 2.97
N SER A 70 -5.83 -3.72 2.35
CA SER A 70 -5.85 -2.27 2.09
C SER A 70 -5.69 -1.44 3.36
N LEU A 71 -5.15 -0.24 3.19
CA LEU A 71 -5.12 0.81 4.20
C LEU A 71 -6.21 1.82 3.84
N ARG A 72 -7.05 2.21 4.81
CA ARG A 72 -8.25 3.03 4.57
C ARG A 72 -7.97 4.36 3.84
N PHE A 73 -6.83 4.99 4.10
CA PHE A 73 -6.47 6.31 3.59
C PHE A 73 -5.66 6.27 2.27
N MET A 74 -5.29 5.07 1.80
CA MET A 74 -4.56 4.85 0.54
C MET A 74 -5.19 3.69 -0.23
N MET A 75 -6.51 3.63 -0.22
CA MET A 75 -7.22 2.58 -0.91
C MET A 75 -7.25 2.84 -2.41
N ASP A 76 -6.39 2.15 -3.15
CA ASP A 76 -6.44 2.01 -4.60
C ASP A 76 -7.22 0.76 -5.03
N LEU A 77 -7.53 0.71 -6.32
CA LEU A 77 -8.22 -0.42 -6.93
C LEU A 77 -7.42 -0.97 -8.11
N ASP A 78 -6.78 -2.11 -7.88
CA ASP A 78 -6.21 -2.92 -8.95
C ASP A 78 -7.29 -3.81 -9.56
N LEU A 79 -7.38 -3.82 -10.90
CA LEU A 79 -8.26 -4.70 -11.66
C LEU A 79 -7.48 -5.38 -12.77
N VAL A 80 -7.76 -6.66 -12.99
CA VAL A 80 -7.33 -7.37 -14.20
C VAL A 80 -8.49 -7.60 -15.16
N VAL A 81 -8.24 -7.36 -16.44
CA VAL A 81 -9.15 -7.70 -17.54
C VAL A 81 -8.55 -8.90 -18.27
N TYR A 82 -9.16 -10.07 -18.09
CA TYR A 82 -8.76 -11.27 -18.83
C TYR A 82 -9.37 -11.24 -20.23
N LEU A 83 -8.54 -11.37 -21.26
CA LEU A 83 -8.91 -11.24 -22.66
C LEU A 83 -8.77 -12.58 -23.38
N ASN A 84 -9.82 -13.00 -24.09
CA ASN A 84 -9.74 -14.11 -25.04
C ASN A 84 -8.98 -13.66 -26.29
N ASP A 85 -8.19 -14.57 -26.86
CA ASP A 85 -7.54 -14.41 -28.17
C ASP A 85 -6.71 -13.13 -28.31
N CYS A 86 -6.16 -12.63 -27.19
CA CYS A 86 -5.34 -11.43 -27.13
C CYS A 86 -4.12 -11.70 -26.26
N GLU A 87 -2.92 -11.48 -26.82
CA GLU A 87 -1.65 -11.75 -26.15
C GLU A 87 -0.89 -10.47 -25.80
N TYR A 88 0.02 -10.59 -24.84
CA TYR A 88 1.00 -9.54 -24.52
C TYR A 88 1.72 -9.09 -25.81
N PRO A 89 1.94 -7.78 -26.06
CA PRO A 89 1.84 -6.65 -25.13
C PRO A 89 0.48 -5.91 -25.06
N PHE A 90 -0.59 -6.46 -25.66
CA PHE A 90 -1.95 -5.87 -25.61
C PHE A 90 -2.09 -4.45 -26.21
N ASN A 91 -1.16 -4.00 -27.05
CA ASN A 91 -1.09 -2.62 -27.55
C ASN A 91 -2.41 -2.11 -28.17
N ALA A 92 -3.05 -2.92 -29.02
CA ALA A 92 -4.31 -2.53 -29.67
C ALA A 92 -5.42 -2.34 -28.63
N PHE A 93 -5.61 -3.33 -27.75
CA PHE A 93 -6.58 -3.26 -26.66
C PHE A 93 -6.35 -2.03 -25.77
N LEU A 94 -5.11 -1.78 -25.34
CA LEU A 94 -4.77 -0.69 -24.43
C LEU A 94 -5.02 0.70 -25.06
N LYS A 95 -4.70 0.86 -26.35
CA LYS A 95 -5.00 2.10 -27.07
C LYS A 95 -6.50 2.39 -27.05
N ASP A 96 -7.30 1.42 -27.44
CA ASP A 96 -8.75 1.59 -27.54
C ASP A 96 -9.41 1.69 -26.17
N LEU A 97 -8.89 0.97 -25.17
CA LEU A 97 -9.33 1.06 -23.79
C LEU A 97 -9.09 2.47 -23.25
N LYS A 98 -7.90 3.04 -23.45
CA LYS A 98 -7.57 4.40 -23.04
C LYS A 98 -8.55 5.39 -23.66
N GLU A 99 -8.73 5.34 -24.98
CA GLU A 99 -9.69 6.18 -25.69
C GLU A 99 -11.10 6.01 -25.10
N HIS A 100 -11.58 4.78 -24.92
CA HIS A 100 -12.92 4.50 -24.38
C HIS A 100 -13.13 5.07 -22.97
N ILE A 101 -12.13 4.94 -22.08
CA ILE A 101 -12.16 5.53 -20.73
C ILE A 101 -12.16 7.07 -20.78
N GLU A 102 -11.36 7.68 -21.66
CA GLU A 102 -11.26 9.15 -21.80
C GLU A 102 -12.55 9.79 -22.33
N HIS A 103 -13.38 9.05 -23.08
CA HIS A 103 -14.67 9.56 -23.58
C HIS A 103 -15.78 9.59 -22.51
N SER A 104 -15.53 9.07 -21.30
CA SER A 104 -16.52 9.06 -20.23
C SER A 104 -16.24 10.13 -19.18
N ASP A 105 -17.25 10.93 -18.86
CA ASP A 105 -17.19 11.92 -17.76
C ASP A 105 -17.01 11.29 -16.36
N SER A 106 -17.12 9.96 -16.25
CA SER A 106 -16.95 9.25 -14.98
C SER A 106 -15.49 8.99 -14.62
N TYR A 107 -14.53 9.22 -15.54
CA TYR A 107 -13.11 8.94 -15.31
C TYR A 107 -12.25 10.15 -15.67
N THR A 108 -11.18 10.37 -14.90
CA THR A 108 -10.26 11.50 -15.10
C THR A 108 -8.82 11.06 -14.93
N ASN A 109 -7.86 11.90 -15.34
CA ASN A 109 -6.41 11.64 -15.18
C ASN A 109 -5.95 10.31 -15.80
N CYS A 110 -6.49 9.96 -16.97
CA CYS A 110 -6.17 8.73 -17.68
C CYS A 110 -4.72 8.74 -18.21
N THR A 111 -3.90 7.80 -17.75
CA THR A 111 -2.48 7.69 -18.13
C THR A 111 -2.13 6.23 -18.39
N LEU A 112 -1.48 5.95 -19.52
CA LEU A 112 -0.98 4.61 -19.84
C LEU A 112 0.52 4.55 -19.54
N ASN A 113 0.94 3.58 -18.73
CA ASN A 113 2.35 3.29 -18.46
C ASN A 113 2.61 1.78 -18.61
N GLY A 114 3.39 1.42 -19.62
CA GLY A 114 3.58 0.02 -20.03
C GLY A 114 2.24 -0.61 -20.39
N THR A 115 1.89 -1.69 -19.69
CA THR A 115 0.62 -2.41 -19.87
C THR A 115 -0.46 -2.02 -18.86
N CYS A 116 -0.24 -1.03 -17.99
CA CYS A 116 -1.22 -0.60 -17.00
C CYS A 116 -1.85 0.73 -17.40
N LEU A 117 -3.19 0.77 -17.39
CA LEU A 117 -3.95 2.00 -17.53
C LEU A 117 -4.35 2.53 -16.15
N PHE A 118 -3.84 3.71 -15.81
CA PHE A 118 -4.12 4.43 -14.57
C PHE A 118 -5.20 5.48 -14.82
N PHE A 119 -6.19 5.58 -13.95
CA PHE A 119 -7.18 6.66 -14.00
C PHE A 119 -7.84 6.86 -12.63
N VAL A 120 -8.56 7.97 -12.48
CA VAL A 120 -9.35 8.27 -11.29
C VAL A 120 -10.84 8.10 -11.61
N ALA A 121 -11.46 7.11 -10.99
CA ALA A 121 -12.88 6.84 -11.11
C ALA A 121 -13.71 7.75 -10.20
N GLU A 122 -14.75 8.33 -10.78
CA GLU A 122 -15.74 9.22 -10.15
C GLU A 122 -15.13 10.40 -9.42
N GLY A 123 -13.90 10.76 -9.80
CA GLY A 123 -13.11 11.81 -9.18
C GLY A 123 -12.54 11.43 -7.82
N THR A 124 -12.52 10.15 -7.43
CA THR A 124 -12.29 9.77 -6.04
C THR A 124 -11.41 8.56 -5.84
N LEU A 125 -11.51 7.52 -6.67
CA LEU A 125 -10.76 6.28 -6.50
C LEU A 125 -9.71 6.14 -7.60
N HIS A 126 -8.45 5.93 -7.22
CA HIS A 126 -7.39 5.57 -8.16
C HIS A 126 -7.58 4.12 -8.60
N VAL A 127 -7.56 3.89 -9.92
CA VAL A 127 -7.79 2.58 -10.53
C VAL A 127 -6.61 2.25 -11.45
N ASP A 128 -6.08 1.05 -11.23
CA ASP A 128 -5.03 0.43 -12.03
C ASP A 128 -5.64 -0.73 -12.80
N LEU A 129 -5.78 -0.58 -14.11
CA LEU A 129 -6.43 -1.57 -14.98
C LEU A 129 -5.40 -2.27 -15.86
N LEU A 130 -5.23 -3.58 -15.64
CA LEU A 130 -4.20 -4.41 -16.25
C LEU A 130 -4.83 -5.48 -17.16
N PRO A 131 -4.44 -5.60 -18.44
CA PRO A 131 -4.84 -6.73 -19.27
C PRO A 131 -4.06 -8.00 -18.92
N ALA A 132 -4.71 -9.15 -19.08
CA ALA A 132 -4.07 -10.45 -19.05
C ALA A 132 -4.66 -11.36 -20.13
N THR A 133 -3.85 -12.26 -20.68
CA THR A 133 -4.35 -13.30 -21.58
C THR A 133 -5.20 -14.30 -20.78
N ASN A 134 -6.45 -14.53 -21.20
CA ASN A 134 -7.23 -15.66 -20.71
C ASN A 134 -6.70 -16.95 -21.35
N ARG A 135 -6.07 -17.80 -20.54
CA ARG A 135 -5.51 -19.09 -20.99
C ARG A 135 -6.39 -20.28 -20.64
N VAL A 136 -7.55 -20.05 -20.05
CA VAL A 136 -8.50 -21.12 -19.72
C VAL A 136 -9.14 -21.63 -21.01
N PRO A 137 -8.87 -22.87 -21.46
CA PRO A 137 -9.51 -23.41 -22.65
C PRO A 137 -11.00 -23.63 -22.39
N ARG A 138 -11.83 -23.50 -23.43
CA ARG A 138 -13.28 -23.70 -23.33
C ARG A 138 -13.66 -25.09 -22.80
N SER A 139 -12.80 -26.09 -22.96
CA SER A 139 -12.96 -27.46 -22.47
C SER A 139 -12.40 -27.70 -21.05
N GLY A 140 -11.58 -26.80 -20.50
CA GLY A 140 -10.77 -27.02 -19.28
C GLY A 140 -11.54 -27.05 -17.96
N LEU A 141 -12.81 -26.65 -17.97
CA LEU A 141 -13.68 -26.66 -16.77
C LEU A 141 -14.27 -28.05 -16.47
N SER A 142 -14.03 -29.04 -17.34
CA SER A 142 -14.64 -30.37 -17.26
C SER A 142 -13.95 -31.33 -16.26
N GLN A 143 -12.82 -30.94 -15.66
CA GLN A 143 -12.03 -31.77 -14.73
C GLN A 143 -12.17 -31.39 -13.24
N GLY A 144 -13.19 -30.61 -12.87
CA GLY A 144 -13.43 -30.22 -11.47
C GLY A 144 -12.44 -29.17 -10.91
N LYS A 145 -11.50 -28.70 -11.72
CA LYS A 145 -10.63 -27.55 -11.40
C LYS A 145 -11.36 -26.24 -11.60
N SER A 146 -11.05 -25.26 -10.76
CA SER A 146 -11.52 -23.88 -10.95
C SER A 146 -10.86 -23.22 -12.17
N ALA A 147 -11.53 -22.23 -12.76
CA ALA A 147 -10.98 -21.44 -13.88
C ALA A 147 -9.62 -20.81 -13.52
N GLN A 148 -9.47 -20.39 -12.26
CA GLN A 148 -8.25 -19.83 -11.72
C GLN A 148 -7.09 -20.85 -11.71
N GLU A 149 -7.33 -22.07 -11.26
CA GLU A 149 -6.31 -23.13 -11.23
C GLU A 149 -5.85 -23.47 -12.65
N VAL A 150 -6.79 -23.59 -13.58
CA VAL A 150 -6.48 -23.83 -14.99
C VAL A 150 -5.71 -22.64 -15.58
N GLN A 151 -6.13 -21.40 -15.29
CA GLN A 151 -5.40 -20.20 -15.71
C GLN A 151 -3.96 -20.23 -15.23
N ARG A 152 -3.71 -20.56 -13.95
CA ARG A 152 -2.38 -20.68 -13.36
C ARG A 152 -1.54 -21.72 -14.09
N GLU A 153 -2.06 -22.94 -14.20
CA GLU A 153 -1.36 -24.07 -14.82
C GLU A 153 -0.96 -23.75 -16.27
N MET A 154 -1.91 -23.24 -17.06
CA MET A 154 -1.67 -22.89 -18.46
C MET A 154 -0.71 -21.70 -18.60
N THR A 155 -0.73 -20.75 -17.67
CA THR A 155 0.20 -19.61 -17.67
C THR A 155 1.62 -20.05 -17.31
N LEU A 156 1.79 -20.92 -16.30
CA LEU A 156 3.10 -21.44 -15.93
C LEU A 156 3.69 -22.34 -17.02
N ALA A 157 2.88 -23.20 -17.65
CA ALA A 157 3.31 -24.01 -18.79
C ALA A 157 3.81 -23.12 -19.94
N TYR A 158 3.05 -22.06 -20.28
CA TYR A 158 3.45 -21.10 -21.30
C TYR A 158 4.78 -20.39 -20.96
N ILE A 159 5.00 -20.01 -19.70
CA ILE A 159 6.26 -19.40 -19.26
C ILE A 159 7.41 -20.40 -19.41
N LEU A 160 7.21 -21.65 -18.98
CA LEU A 160 8.23 -22.70 -19.03
C LEU A 160 8.64 -23.06 -20.47
N ASP A 161 7.68 -23.11 -21.39
CA ASP A 161 7.90 -23.42 -22.81
C ASP A 161 8.56 -22.26 -23.58
N SER A 162 8.66 -21.07 -22.98
CA SER A 162 9.31 -19.92 -23.61
C SER A 162 10.83 -20.09 -23.68
N SER A 163 11.45 -19.40 -24.64
CA SER A 163 12.92 -19.39 -24.77
C SER A 163 13.64 -18.74 -23.59
N ASN A 164 12.94 -17.90 -22.82
CA ASN A 164 13.46 -17.24 -21.63
C ASN A 164 12.36 -17.12 -20.56
N PRO A 165 12.17 -18.17 -19.73
CA PRO A 165 11.14 -18.20 -18.69
C PRO A 165 11.25 -17.08 -17.66
N PHE A 166 12.44 -16.51 -17.48
CA PHE A 166 12.64 -15.38 -16.56
C PHE A 166 11.95 -14.11 -17.05
N ASP A 167 12.18 -13.73 -18.30
CA ASP A 167 11.62 -12.51 -18.87
C ASP A 167 10.14 -12.71 -19.19
N GLU A 168 9.76 -13.91 -19.63
CA GLU A 168 8.36 -14.25 -19.87
C GLU A 168 7.56 -14.32 -18.56
N GLY A 169 8.15 -14.84 -17.49
CA GLY A 169 7.53 -14.85 -16.16
C GLY A 169 7.14 -13.46 -15.67
N TYR A 170 7.95 -12.43 -15.95
CA TYR A 170 7.60 -11.05 -15.63
C TYR A 170 6.42 -10.54 -16.47
N LYS A 171 6.45 -10.75 -17.79
CA LYS A 171 5.38 -10.30 -18.71
C LYS A 171 4.03 -10.95 -18.43
N GLN A 172 4.04 -12.22 -18.02
CA GLN A 172 2.83 -13.02 -17.76
C GLN A 172 2.34 -12.92 -16.30
N SER A 173 3.00 -12.12 -15.45
CA SER A 173 2.67 -11.99 -14.02
C SER A 173 1.21 -11.61 -13.76
N THR A 174 0.62 -10.71 -14.56
CA THR A 174 -0.80 -10.34 -14.44
C THR A 174 -1.74 -11.54 -14.62
N GLY A 175 -1.36 -12.53 -15.45
CA GLY A 175 -2.13 -13.75 -15.65
C GLY A 175 -2.24 -14.61 -14.38
N LEU A 176 -1.32 -14.45 -13.44
CA LEU A 176 -1.24 -15.19 -12.17
C LEU A 176 -1.86 -14.43 -10.99
N SER A 177 -2.31 -13.20 -11.18
CA SER A 177 -2.75 -12.31 -10.09
C SER A 177 -3.95 -12.83 -9.28
N GLU A 178 -4.90 -13.52 -9.91
CA GLU A 178 -6.00 -14.18 -9.18
C GLU A 178 -5.46 -15.21 -8.17
N THR A 179 -4.49 -16.02 -8.59
CA THR A 179 -3.76 -16.97 -7.72
C THR A 179 -3.06 -16.25 -6.60
N ALA A 180 -2.47 -15.08 -6.85
CA ALA A 180 -1.77 -14.32 -5.82
C ALA A 180 -2.73 -13.77 -4.76
N VAL A 181 -3.92 -13.34 -5.17
CA VAL A 181 -5.00 -12.93 -4.25
C VAL A 181 -5.43 -14.11 -3.38
N GLU A 182 -5.68 -15.26 -3.99
CA GLU A 182 -6.14 -16.46 -3.28
C GLU A 182 -5.09 -17.01 -2.32
N PHE A 183 -3.82 -17.00 -2.71
CA PHE A 183 -2.71 -17.33 -1.83
C PHE A 183 -2.76 -16.48 -0.55
N VAL A 184 -2.87 -15.16 -0.67
CA VAL A 184 -2.93 -14.26 0.51
C VAL A 184 -4.18 -14.52 1.35
N LYS A 185 -5.33 -14.77 0.72
CA LYS A 185 -6.57 -15.11 1.45
C LYS A 185 -6.41 -16.37 2.29
N ARG A 186 -5.91 -17.46 1.70
CA ARG A 186 -5.67 -18.73 2.40
C ARG A 186 -4.68 -18.56 3.55
N LYS A 187 -3.57 -17.83 3.30
CA LYS A 187 -2.61 -17.52 4.36
C LYS A 187 -3.24 -16.71 5.49
N ASN A 188 -4.13 -15.77 5.17
CA ASN A 188 -4.83 -15.00 6.18
C ASN A 188 -5.89 -15.82 6.95
N GLU A 189 -6.52 -16.80 6.32
CA GLU A 189 -7.46 -17.70 6.98
C GLU A 189 -6.76 -18.60 8.01
N VAL A 190 -5.56 -19.08 7.66
CA VAL A 190 -4.77 -19.98 8.53
C VAL A 190 -4.00 -19.18 9.58
N PHE A 191 -3.37 -18.08 9.19
CA PHE A 191 -2.39 -17.37 10.02
C PHE A 191 -2.84 -15.99 10.50
N HIS A 192 -4.03 -15.50 10.12
CA HIS A 192 -4.52 -14.15 10.49
C HIS A 192 -3.52 -13.02 10.17
N CYS A 193 -2.75 -13.18 9.10
CA CYS A 193 -1.63 -12.30 8.77
C CYS A 193 -2.02 -10.90 8.24
N SER A 194 -3.30 -10.62 7.99
CA SER A 194 -3.75 -9.31 7.48
C SER A 194 -3.48 -8.16 8.44
N THR A 195 -3.54 -8.40 9.76
CA THR A 195 -3.17 -7.40 10.78
C THR A 195 -1.71 -6.99 10.62
N LEU A 196 -0.78 -7.94 10.55
CA LEU A 196 0.64 -7.62 10.33
C LEU A 196 0.89 -7.05 8.93
N ALA A 197 0.20 -7.53 7.90
CA ALA A 197 0.35 -7.00 6.55
C ALA A 197 -0.03 -5.51 6.46
N ARG A 198 -1.13 -5.09 7.11
CA ARG A 198 -1.50 -3.68 7.22
C ARG A 198 -0.42 -2.89 7.97
N LEU A 199 0.05 -3.40 9.11
CA LEU A 199 1.08 -2.75 9.90
C LEU A 199 2.41 -2.59 9.13
N ALA A 200 2.85 -3.62 8.41
CA ALA A 200 4.07 -3.61 7.60
C ALA A 200 3.97 -2.63 6.42
N LYS A 201 2.82 -2.60 5.74
CA LYS A 201 2.55 -1.63 4.66
C LYS A 201 2.54 -0.21 5.21
N PHE A 202 1.85 0.00 6.33
CA PHE A 202 1.81 1.29 7.01
C PHE A 202 3.21 1.75 7.42
N TRP A 203 3.97 0.88 8.09
CA TRP A 203 5.36 1.16 8.46
C TRP A 203 6.19 1.57 7.25
N SER A 204 6.04 0.89 6.11
CA SER A 204 6.76 1.26 4.89
C SER A 204 6.41 2.68 4.40
N LYS A 205 5.23 3.20 4.71
CA LYS A 205 4.85 4.58 4.34
C LYS A 205 5.42 5.61 5.30
N THR A 206 5.78 5.21 6.52
CA THR A 206 6.55 6.05 7.46
C THR A 206 8.03 6.14 7.13
N VAL A 207 8.54 5.36 6.16
CA VAL A 207 9.95 5.37 5.78
C VAL A 207 10.15 5.88 4.34
N CYS A 208 10.98 6.92 4.20
CA CYS A 208 11.31 7.55 2.93
C CYS A 208 12.48 6.81 2.30
N VAL A 209 12.21 6.14 1.19
CA VAL A 209 13.23 5.52 0.34
C VAL A 209 13.26 6.24 -0.99
N GLU A 210 14.44 6.45 -1.57
CA GLU A 210 14.56 7.24 -2.79
C GLU A 210 14.01 6.48 -4.02
N GLY A 211 13.18 7.16 -4.81
CA GLY A 211 12.64 6.66 -6.07
C GLY A 211 11.34 5.87 -5.94
N PHE A 212 10.71 5.64 -7.10
CA PHE A 212 9.48 4.84 -7.18
C PHE A 212 9.80 3.34 -7.15
N HIS A 213 9.20 2.62 -6.20
CA HIS A 213 9.41 1.18 -6.03
C HIS A 213 8.12 0.40 -6.28
N SER A 214 7.90 -0.01 -7.53
CA SER A 214 6.72 -0.81 -7.88
C SER A 214 6.63 -2.07 -7.01
N GLY A 215 5.43 -2.45 -6.58
CA GLY A 215 5.23 -3.63 -5.74
C GLY A 215 5.75 -3.52 -4.30
N ARG A 216 6.15 -2.33 -3.82
CA ARG A 216 6.55 -2.10 -2.41
C ARG A 216 5.54 -2.68 -1.42
N SER A 217 4.24 -2.41 -1.62
CA SER A 217 3.16 -2.96 -0.80
C SER A 217 3.15 -4.50 -0.77
N SER A 218 3.31 -5.14 -1.93
CA SER A 218 3.36 -6.62 -2.03
C SER A 218 4.61 -7.20 -1.36
N ILE A 219 5.77 -6.52 -1.48
CA ILE A 219 7.00 -6.93 -0.80
C ILE A 219 6.78 -6.95 0.72
N MET A 220 6.25 -5.85 1.27
CA MET A 220 5.98 -5.75 2.71
C MET A 220 4.94 -6.78 3.17
N GLU A 221 3.89 -6.98 2.38
CA GLU A 221 2.84 -7.97 2.65
C GLU A 221 3.40 -9.39 2.71
N TYR A 222 4.24 -9.80 1.76
CA TYR A 222 4.80 -11.15 1.74
C TYR A 222 5.81 -11.38 2.88
N ILE A 223 6.62 -10.38 3.23
CA ILE A 223 7.49 -10.47 4.41
C ILE A 223 6.65 -10.57 5.69
N ALA A 224 5.54 -9.83 5.79
CA ALA A 224 4.61 -9.92 6.92
C ALA A 224 3.94 -11.30 7.02
N ILE A 225 3.49 -11.88 5.89
CA ILE A 225 2.95 -13.25 5.86
C ILE A 225 3.99 -14.22 6.41
N ARG A 226 5.22 -14.20 5.89
CA ARG A 226 6.30 -15.08 6.35
C ARG A 226 6.60 -14.90 7.83
N SER A 227 6.62 -13.65 8.30
CA SER A 227 6.90 -13.33 9.70
C SER A 227 5.83 -13.91 10.63
N THR A 228 4.56 -13.81 10.22
CA THR A 228 3.42 -14.38 10.97
C THR A 228 3.48 -15.91 10.97
N GLU A 229 3.75 -16.53 9.83
CA GLU A 229 3.91 -17.99 9.71
C GLU A 229 4.99 -18.52 10.68
N ILE A 230 6.17 -17.88 10.71
CA ILE A 230 7.27 -18.29 11.59
C ILE A 230 6.88 -18.21 13.07
N GLU A 231 6.28 -17.08 13.49
CA GLU A 231 5.95 -16.88 14.90
C GLU A 231 4.78 -17.75 15.36
N GLN A 232 3.77 -18.00 14.52
CA GLN A 232 2.67 -18.91 14.89
C GLN A 232 3.09 -20.38 14.90
N ASN A 233 4.02 -20.79 14.05
CA ASN A 233 4.58 -22.14 14.14
C ASN A 233 5.39 -22.38 15.43
N THR A 234 5.74 -21.31 16.16
CA THR A 234 6.49 -21.38 17.42
C THR A 234 5.66 -21.03 18.66
N GLY A 235 4.37 -20.73 18.52
CA GLY A 235 3.52 -20.33 19.63
C GLY A 235 2.13 -19.80 19.24
N ARG A 236 1.52 -19.01 20.10
CA ARG A 236 0.22 -18.36 19.81
C ARG A 236 0.40 -17.09 18.99
N GLU A 237 -0.66 -16.66 18.31
CA GLU A 237 -0.72 -15.37 17.62
C GLU A 237 -0.24 -14.23 18.54
N ASN A 238 0.77 -13.49 18.08
CA ASN A 238 1.33 -12.37 18.81
C ASN A 238 1.84 -11.32 17.83
N THR A 239 1.07 -10.23 17.66
CA THR A 239 1.38 -9.16 16.70
C THR A 239 2.72 -8.50 16.99
N LEU A 240 3.10 -8.34 18.27
CA LEU A 240 4.38 -7.76 18.65
C LEU A 240 5.56 -8.63 18.20
N LYS A 241 5.54 -9.94 18.49
CA LYS A 241 6.57 -10.88 18.04
C LYS A 241 6.64 -10.95 16.52
N ALA A 242 5.49 -10.99 15.85
CA ALA A 242 5.41 -11.05 14.39
C ALA A 242 5.93 -9.75 13.75
N PHE A 243 5.68 -8.58 14.35
CA PHE A 243 6.24 -7.31 13.90
C PHE A 243 7.75 -7.21 14.15
N ARG A 244 8.24 -7.69 15.29
CA ARG A 244 9.68 -7.85 15.54
C ARG A 244 10.31 -8.73 14.47
N ARG A 245 9.74 -9.91 14.19
CA ARG A 245 10.22 -10.83 13.14
C ARG A 245 10.26 -10.14 11.78
N PHE A 246 9.23 -9.39 11.43
CA PHE A 246 9.18 -8.59 10.21
C PHE A 246 10.36 -7.61 10.13
N LEU A 247 10.59 -6.80 11.17
CA LEU A 247 11.70 -5.86 11.21
C LEU A 247 13.06 -6.58 11.13
N THR A 248 13.21 -7.73 11.81
CA THR A 248 14.42 -8.56 11.74
C THR A 248 14.69 -9.06 10.31
N ILE A 249 13.67 -9.49 9.58
CA ILE A 249 13.85 -9.93 8.18
C ILE A 249 14.25 -8.74 7.31
N VAL A 250 13.55 -7.61 7.43
CA VAL A 250 13.84 -6.41 6.61
C VAL A 250 15.22 -5.83 6.93
N SER A 251 15.70 -5.94 8.17
CA SER A 251 17.01 -5.44 8.59
C SER A 251 18.21 -6.25 8.07
N ASN A 252 17.99 -7.48 7.59
CA ASN A 252 19.04 -8.42 7.16
C ASN A 252 18.76 -8.95 5.72
N PRO A 253 18.74 -8.08 4.69
CA PRO A 253 18.40 -8.48 3.32
C PRO A 253 19.35 -9.54 2.73
N GLU A 254 20.61 -9.57 3.16
CA GLU A 254 21.60 -10.58 2.78
C GLU A 254 21.25 -11.99 3.27
N GLU A 255 20.50 -12.12 4.35
CA GLU A 255 20.02 -13.41 4.87
C GLU A 255 18.63 -13.78 4.36
N MET A 256 17.87 -12.82 3.80
CA MET A 256 16.48 -13.00 3.42
C MET A 256 16.30 -14.03 2.29
N ALA A 257 15.60 -15.13 2.61
CA ALA A 257 15.35 -16.26 1.72
C ALA A 257 13.89 -16.73 1.81
N ILE A 258 12.98 -16.04 1.14
CA ILE A 258 11.54 -16.27 1.25
C ILE A 258 10.99 -16.83 -0.07
N TYR A 259 10.38 -18.01 0.01
CA TYR A 259 9.61 -18.63 -1.06
C TYR A 259 8.60 -19.61 -0.46
N TRP A 260 7.52 -19.87 -1.19
CA TRP A 260 6.49 -20.84 -0.82
C TRP A 260 6.44 -21.97 -1.85
N THR A 261 5.77 -23.06 -1.53
CA THR A 261 5.54 -24.18 -2.47
C THR A 261 4.06 -24.54 -2.54
N ASP A 262 3.19 -23.56 -2.26
CA ASP A 262 1.73 -23.72 -2.30
C ASP A 262 1.21 -23.81 -3.75
N ASN A 263 1.91 -23.23 -4.73
CA ASN A 263 1.45 -23.10 -6.13
C ASN A 263 2.43 -23.65 -7.17
N TYR A 264 3.61 -24.10 -6.74
CA TYR A 264 4.66 -24.68 -7.56
C TYR A 264 5.57 -25.52 -6.67
N ASP A 265 6.31 -26.44 -7.26
CA ASP A 265 7.22 -27.31 -6.53
C ASP A 265 8.58 -26.63 -6.32
N LYS A 266 9.29 -27.05 -5.27
CA LYS A 266 10.66 -26.58 -5.00
C LYS A 266 11.62 -26.90 -6.16
N ALA A 267 11.32 -27.93 -6.96
CA ALA A 267 12.09 -28.31 -8.14
C ALA A 267 11.95 -27.31 -9.29
N ASP A 268 10.83 -26.56 -9.35
CA ASP A 268 10.58 -25.54 -10.37
C ASP A 268 11.42 -24.28 -10.14
N ILE A 269 11.91 -24.08 -8.91
CA ILE A 269 12.75 -22.95 -8.54
C ILE A 269 14.19 -23.22 -9.01
N ILE A 270 14.54 -22.60 -10.13
CA ILE A 270 15.89 -22.63 -10.69
C ILE A 270 16.97 -22.15 -9.70
N SER A 271 18.12 -22.81 -9.77
CA SER A 271 19.22 -22.67 -8.79
C SER A 271 19.73 -21.24 -8.63
N THR A 272 19.85 -20.49 -9.74
CA THR A 272 20.30 -19.10 -9.73
C THR A 272 19.38 -18.19 -8.91
N ILE A 273 18.05 -18.36 -9.02
CA ILE A 273 17.09 -17.60 -8.20
C ILE A 273 17.16 -18.06 -6.75
N LYS A 274 17.12 -19.38 -6.52
CA LYS A 274 17.10 -19.98 -5.19
C LYS A 274 18.29 -19.55 -4.32
N ASN A 275 19.46 -19.37 -4.94
CA ASN A 275 20.69 -18.97 -4.28
C ASN A 275 20.89 -17.45 -4.23
N SER A 276 20.03 -16.65 -4.86
CA SER A 276 20.11 -15.19 -4.82
C SER A 276 19.76 -14.61 -3.45
N ARG A 277 20.36 -13.49 -3.06
CA ARG A 277 19.98 -12.73 -1.86
C ARG A 277 19.98 -11.23 -2.17
N PRO A 278 18.96 -10.47 -1.73
CA PRO A 278 17.72 -10.94 -1.10
C PRO A 278 16.85 -11.78 -2.05
N LEU A 279 16.24 -12.84 -1.53
CA LEU A 279 15.25 -13.64 -2.25
C LEU A 279 13.86 -13.43 -1.62
N LEU A 280 12.95 -12.88 -2.41
CA LEU A 280 11.52 -12.88 -2.14
C LEU A 280 10.81 -13.35 -3.41
N LEU A 281 10.61 -14.66 -3.51
CA LEU A 281 9.99 -15.28 -4.67
C LEU A 281 8.49 -15.03 -4.66
N ASP A 282 7.93 -14.70 -5.82
CA ASP A 282 6.49 -14.62 -6.00
C ASP A 282 5.84 -15.97 -5.62
N PRO A 283 4.85 -16.00 -4.72
CA PRO A 283 4.21 -17.24 -4.29
C PRO A 283 3.42 -17.97 -5.39
N THR A 284 3.29 -17.37 -6.57
CA THR A 284 2.57 -17.93 -7.72
C THR A 284 3.42 -18.12 -8.97
N ASN A 285 4.66 -17.63 -8.96
CA ASN A 285 5.54 -17.64 -10.12
C ASN A 285 6.99 -17.99 -9.70
N PRO A 286 7.46 -19.23 -9.92
CA PRO A 286 8.78 -19.67 -9.49
C PRO A 286 9.93 -19.00 -10.26
N TYR A 287 9.63 -18.23 -11.31
CA TYR A 287 10.61 -17.52 -12.14
C TYR A 287 10.74 -16.03 -11.79
N ASN A 288 9.94 -15.53 -10.84
CA ASN A 288 9.85 -14.11 -10.51
C ASN A 288 10.29 -13.82 -9.06
N ASN A 289 11.58 -13.54 -8.85
CA ASN A 289 12.02 -12.88 -7.61
C ASN A 289 11.55 -11.42 -7.68
N ILE A 290 10.62 -11.03 -6.81
CA ILE A 290 9.97 -9.70 -6.83
C ILE A 290 10.98 -8.57 -6.54
N LEU A 291 12.10 -8.91 -5.92
CA LEU A 291 13.20 -7.99 -5.64
C LEU A 291 14.22 -7.90 -6.79
N ARG A 292 14.10 -8.73 -7.83
CA ARG A 292 14.97 -8.67 -9.01
C ARG A 292 14.79 -7.34 -9.72
N GLY A 293 15.91 -6.74 -10.12
CA GLY A 293 15.91 -5.46 -10.84
C GLY A 293 15.49 -4.26 -9.98
N LYS A 294 15.17 -4.45 -8.69
CA LYS A 294 15.03 -3.34 -7.75
C LYS A 294 16.40 -2.74 -7.48
N ASN A 295 16.43 -1.43 -7.25
CA ASN A 295 17.65 -0.74 -6.88
C ASN A 295 18.25 -1.43 -5.64
N LYS A 296 19.53 -1.81 -5.69
CA LYS A 296 20.21 -2.42 -4.54
C LYS A 296 20.14 -1.51 -3.30
N SER A 297 20.01 -0.21 -3.48
CA SER A 297 19.79 0.74 -2.39
C SER A 297 18.44 0.56 -1.69
N PHE A 298 17.37 0.13 -2.38
CA PHE A 298 16.02 0.04 -1.81
C PHE A 298 15.98 -0.82 -0.54
N MET A 299 16.41 -2.09 -0.63
CA MET A 299 16.40 -2.97 0.54
C MET A 299 17.43 -2.55 1.59
N MET A 300 18.54 -1.92 1.19
CA MET A 300 19.54 -1.41 2.14
C MET A 300 19.02 -0.21 2.94
N GLU A 301 18.29 0.71 2.31
CA GLU A 301 17.61 1.83 2.96
C GLU A 301 16.48 1.32 3.86
N MET A 302 15.64 0.39 3.37
CA MET A 302 14.62 -0.27 4.18
C MET A 302 15.24 -0.95 5.41
N ALA A 303 16.39 -1.62 5.26
CA ALA A 303 17.10 -2.27 6.35
C ALA A 303 17.61 -1.26 7.39
N LYS A 304 18.11 -0.10 6.95
CA LYS A 304 18.52 1.00 7.84
C LYS A 304 17.35 1.47 8.72
N PHE A 305 16.19 1.72 8.12
CA PHE A 305 15.01 2.16 8.87
C PHE A 305 14.38 1.03 9.70
N ALA A 306 14.49 -0.22 9.28
CA ALA A 306 14.05 -1.36 10.07
C ALA A 306 14.84 -1.48 11.38
N ARG A 307 16.16 -1.24 11.36
CA ARG A 307 16.98 -1.21 12.58
C ARG A 307 16.56 -0.09 13.54
N VAL A 308 16.35 1.13 13.05
CA VAL A 308 15.84 2.24 13.86
C VAL A 308 14.46 1.91 14.46
N SER A 309 13.60 1.25 13.68
CA SER A 309 12.28 0.82 14.15
C SER A 309 12.37 -0.29 15.20
N MET A 310 13.37 -1.17 15.09
CA MET A 310 13.64 -2.21 16.08
C MET A 310 14.04 -1.60 17.42
N ASP A 311 14.92 -0.60 17.41
CA ASP A 311 15.34 0.11 18.62
C ASP A 311 14.15 0.80 19.30
N ARG A 312 13.30 1.46 18.51
CA ARG A 312 12.06 2.10 19.00
C ARG A 312 11.06 1.09 19.57
N LEU A 313 10.95 -0.09 18.96
CA LEU A 313 10.10 -1.16 19.46
C LEU A 313 10.61 -1.66 20.81
N GLY A 314 11.93 -1.85 20.95
CA GLY A 314 12.56 -2.23 22.22
C GLY A 314 12.36 -1.19 23.33
N GLU A 315 12.48 0.10 23.00
CA GLU A 315 12.19 1.18 23.95
C GLU A 315 10.72 1.19 24.39
N ALA A 316 9.79 1.01 23.44
CA ALA A 316 8.36 0.93 23.76
C ALA A 316 8.05 -0.25 24.70
N GLU A 317 8.69 -1.40 24.51
CA GLU A 317 8.57 -2.54 25.42
C GLU A 317 9.17 -2.26 26.80
N TYR A 318 10.35 -1.63 26.85
CA TYR A 318 11.00 -1.28 28.10
C TYR A 318 10.14 -0.31 28.94
N ARG A 319 9.54 0.68 28.29
CA ARG A 319 8.60 1.63 28.93
C ARG A 319 7.32 0.94 29.39
N ALA A 320 6.76 0.05 28.58
CA ALA A 320 5.60 -0.76 28.95
C ALA A 320 5.83 -1.62 30.21
N LEU A 321 7.03 -2.20 30.38
CA LEU A 321 7.40 -2.94 31.59
C LEU A 321 7.41 -2.07 32.86
N ARG A 322 7.53 -0.74 32.71
CA ARG A 322 7.44 0.24 33.81
C ARG A 322 6.01 0.76 34.03
N GLY A 323 5.03 0.22 33.30
CA GLY A 323 3.63 0.64 33.36
C GLY A 323 3.34 1.93 32.58
N GLU A 324 4.26 2.38 31.72
CA GLU A 324 4.01 3.53 30.86
C GLU A 324 3.12 3.14 29.66
N PRO A 325 2.23 4.04 29.20
CA PRO A 325 1.45 3.81 27.99
C PRO A 325 2.32 3.62 26.74
N VAL A 326 1.83 2.83 25.79
CA VAL A 326 2.51 2.63 24.51
C VAL A 326 2.40 3.89 23.66
N ASP A 327 3.55 4.49 23.33
CA ASP A 327 3.65 5.69 22.49
C ASP A 327 3.81 5.31 21.01
N LEU A 328 2.68 5.25 20.29
CA LEU A 328 2.68 4.89 18.87
C LEU A 328 3.34 5.95 18.00
N LEU A 329 3.28 7.23 18.40
CA LEU A 329 3.90 8.33 17.67
C LEU A 329 5.42 8.19 17.63
N SER A 330 6.04 7.85 18.76
CA SER A 330 7.47 7.58 18.82
C SER A 330 7.85 6.33 18.01
N LEU A 331 7.03 5.28 18.07
CA LEU A 331 7.29 4.03 17.35
C LEU A 331 7.26 4.22 15.83
N PHE A 332 6.21 4.88 15.32
CA PHE A 332 5.95 5.10 13.89
C PHE A 332 6.38 6.48 13.39
N LYS A 333 7.21 7.20 14.17
CA LYS A 333 7.74 8.52 13.77
C LYS A 333 8.38 8.41 12.38
N PRO A 334 8.15 9.36 11.46
CA PRO A 334 8.68 9.22 10.11
C PRO A 334 10.21 9.13 10.08
N GLN A 335 10.72 8.44 9.06
CA GLN A 335 12.14 8.12 8.92
C GLN A 335 12.65 8.43 7.51
N PRO A 336 13.60 9.37 7.34
CA PRO A 336 14.20 10.18 8.40
C PRO A 336 13.16 11.15 9.01
N VAL A 337 13.47 11.74 10.16
CA VAL A 337 12.55 12.71 10.78
C VAL A 337 12.35 13.90 9.85
N TRP A 338 11.24 14.64 9.99
CA TRP A 338 10.88 15.74 9.09
C TRP A 338 12.02 16.75 8.82
N ALA A 339 12.75 17.15 9.86
CA ALA A 339 13.88 18.07 9.75
C ALA A 339 15.09 17.52 8.96
N GLN A 340 15.16 16.21 8.79
CA GLN A 340 16.21 15.49 8.05
C GLN A 340 15.71 14.99 6.69
N LEU A 341 14.43 15.20 6.36
CA LEU A 341 13.96 14.92 5.02
C LEU A 341 14.76 15.77 4.04
N PRO A 342 15.08 15.24 2.85
CA PRO A 342 15.85 15.92 1.83
C PRO A 342 15.02 17.02 1.14
N PHE A 343 14.39 17.91 1.92
CA PHE A 343 13.76 19.13 1.42
C PHE A 343 14.80 20.17 0.95
N ILE A 344 16.09 19.82 0.93
CA ILE A 344 17.12 20.57 0.21
C ILE A 344 16.84 20.37 -1.29
N LEU A 345 15.98 21.23 -1.83
CA LEU A 345 15.52 21.30 -3.21
C LEU A 345 16.66 21.74 -4.16
N GLU A 346 17.76 21.00 -4.20
CA GLU A 346 18.91 21.38 -5.04
C GLU A 346 18.68 21.12 -6.53
N ARG A 347 17.68 20.31 -6.92
CA ARG A 347 17.33 20.07 -8.36
C ARG A 347 15.87 19.72 -8.63
N ARG A 348 14.91 20.10 -7.78
CA ARG A 348 13.50 19.70 -7.96
C ARG A 348 12.57 20.90 -7.92
N SER A 349 11.59 20.90 -8.81
CA SER A 349 10.75 22.05 -9.13
C SER A 349 9.95 22.51 -7.90
N GLN A 350 10.15 23.77 -7.51
CA GLN A 350 9.57 24.35 -6.29
C GLN A 350 8.04 24.29 -6.31
N PRO A 351 7.39 23.60 -5.36
CA PRO A 351 5.94 23.62 -5.30
C PRO A 351 5.45 24.96 -4.75
N LYS A 352 4.46 25.56 -5.42
CA LYS A 352 3.78 26.79 -4.98
C LYS A 352 2.33 26.48 -4.63
N ASN A 353 2.06 26.49 -3.33
CA ASN A 353 0.77 26.36 -2.65
C ASN A 353 0.10 24.99 -2.78
N PHE A 354 -0.43 24.52 -1.65
CA PHE A 354 -1.10 23.23 -1.54
C PHE A 354 -2.51 23.43 -0.97
N TYR A 355 -3.36 22.45 -1.18
CA TYR A 355 -4.63 22.32 -0.49
C TYR A 355 -4.76 20.82 -0.30
N VAL A 356 -4.82 20.38 0.95
CA VAL A 356 -5.11 18.99 1.29
C VAL A 356 -6.52 19.02 1.82
N SER A 357 -7.38 18.09 1.42
CA SER A 357 -8.70 17.94 2.03
C SER A 357 -8.84 16.49 2.45
N VAL A 358 -9.02 16.26 3.74
CA VAL A 358 -9.79 15.10 4.20
C VAL A 358 -11.26 15.51 4.10
N ARG A 359 -12.23 14.60 4.03
CA ARG A 359 -13.65 14.88 4.29
C ARG A 359 -14.24 13.70 5.04
N ASP A 360 -14.97 13.94 6.12
CA ASP A 360 -15.87 12.92 6.67
C ASP A 360 -17.32 13.24 6.34
N GLY A 361 -18.08 12.21 5.99
CA GLY A 361 -19.45 12.33 5.51
C GLY A 361 -19.67 11.81 4.09
N GLY A 362 -19.90 10.50 3.99
CA GLY A 362 -20.65 9.88 2.88
C GLY A 362 -19.97 9.86 1.51
N GLY A 363 -19.12 8.84 1.27
CA GLY A 363 -18.66 8.42 -0.06
C GLY A 363 -17.14 8.39 -0.21
N LEU A 364 -16.63 7.59 -1.16
CA LEU A 364 -15.24 7.59 -1.59
C LEU A 364 -14.87 9.02 -1.98
N LYS A 365 -13.97 9.68 -1.25
CA LYS A 365 -13.15 10.79 -1.75
C LYS A 365 -11.77 10.64 -1.14
N MET A 366 -10.82 10.11 -1.91
CA MET A 366 -9.42 10.02 -1.51
C MET A 366 -8.85 11.43 -1.27
N PRO A 367 -7.86 11.60 -0.36
CA PRO A 367 -7.15 12.86 -0.20
C PRO A 367 -6.60 13.31 -1.56
N LYS A 368 -6.93 14.54 -1.98
CA LYS A 368 -6.39 15.11 -3.22
C LYS A 368 -5.35 16.16 -2.89
N THR A 369 -4.13 15.99 -3.39
CA THR A 369 -3.22 17.12 -3.59
C THR A 369 -3.58 17.80 -4.90
N VAL A 370 -4.09 19.04 -4.83
CA VAL A 370 -4.37 19.86 -6.01
C VAL A 370 -3.23 20.86 -6.19
N THR A 371 -2.30 20.55 -7.09
CA THR A 371 -1.22 21.48 -7.48
C THR A 371 -1.73 22.47 -8.52
N LYS A 372 -1.64 23.78 -8.27
CA LYS A 372 -1.92 24.80 -9.31
C LYS A 372 -0.85 24.91 -10.41
N LYS A 373 0.27 24.17 -10.32
CA LYS A 373 1.23 23.84 -11.40
C LYS A 373 2.29 22.83 -10.91
N LYS A 374 2.91 22.11 -11.86
CA LYS A 374 3.85 20.96 -11.73
C LYS A 374 4.73 20.97 -10.45
N MET A 375 4.42 20.07 -9.52
CA MET A 375 5.34 19.53 -8.52
C MET A 375 5.88 18.19 -9.05
N GLU A 376 7.15 17.87 -8.79
CA GLU A 376 7.65 16.51 -9.07
C GLU A 376 6.86 15.49 -8.25
N GLU A 377 6.45 14.40 -8.89
CA GLU A 377 5.63 13.34 -8.29
C GLU A 377 6.27 12.74 -7.03
N SER A 378 7.61 12.67 -6.99
CA SER A 378 8.38 12.17 -5.84
C SER A 378 8.17 12.98 -4.57
N ASP A 379 8.09 14.31 -4.70
CA ASP A 379 8.03 15.19 -3.53
C ASP A 379 6.60 15.15 -2.96
N ARG A 380 5.61 15.07 -3.85
CA ARG A 380 4.20 14.90 -3.48
C ARG A 380 4.02 13.59 -2.71
N GLU A 381 4.61 12.51 -3.21
CA GLU A 381 4.54 11.21 -2.57
C GLU A 381 5.16 11.22 -1.16
N ILE A 382 6.30 11.92 -0.96
CA ILE A 382 6.91 12.05 0.37
C ILE A 382 5.97 12.78 1.34
N ILE A 383 5.42 13.92 0.92
CA ILE A 383 4.53 14.74 1.76
C ILE A 383 3.25 13.96 2.10
N GLU A 384 2.60 13.36 1.11
CA GLU A 384 1.38 12.57 1.31
C GLU A 384 1.67 11.35 2.21
N ASN A 385 2.71 10.58 1.93
CA ASN A 385 3.04 9.40 2.74
C ASN A 385 3.37 9.80 4.19
N PHE A 386 4.10 10.88 4.43
CA PHE A 386 4.55 11.23 5.78
C PHE A 386 3.48 11.95 6.58
N LEU A 387 2.83 12.96 6.00
CA LEU A 387 1.77 13.70 6.70
C LEU A 387 0.57 12.79 6.97
N PHE A 388 0.09 12.04 5.97
CA PHE A 388 -1.08 11.19 6.17
C PHE A 388 -0.78 10.05 7.14
N SER A 389 0.35 9.36 6.99
CA SER A 389 0.69 8.29 7.93
C SER A 389 0.84 8.81 9.36
N PHE A 390 1.44 10.00 9.54
CA PHE A 390 1.60 10.57 10.87
C PHE A 390 0.27 11.04 11.49
N CYS A 391 -0.63 11.61 10.69
CA CYS A 391 -1.98 11.95 11.15
C CYS A 391 -2.75 10.70 11.59
N GLU A 392 -2.67 9.60 10.82
CA GLU A 392 -3.30 8.33 11.18
C GLU A 392 -2.79 7.78 12.52
N VAL A 393 -1.48 7.86 12.76
CA VAL A 393 -0.89 7.46 14.06
C VAL A 393 -1.39 8.38 15.16
N SER A 394 -1.41 9.70 14.94
CA SER A 394 -1.85 10.66 15.95
C SER A 394 -3.33 10.52 16.31
N VAL A 395 -4.20 10.24 15.34
CA VAL A 395 -5.62 9.96 15.57
C VAL A 395 -5.80 8.72 16.44
N VAL A 396 -5.09 7.63 16.15
CA VAL A 396 -5.21 6.41 16.95
C VAL A 396 -4.58 6.59 18.32
N ASP A 397 -3.43 7.23 18.40
CA ASP A 397 -2.77 7.57 19.66
C ASP A 397 -3.65 8.47 20.54
N ALA A 398 -4.36 9.45 19.95
CA ALA A 398 -5.32 10.30 20.64
C ALA A 398 -6.48 9.49 21.25
N LYS A 399 -6.97 8.48 20.52
CA LYS A 399 -8.05 7.59 21.00
C LYS A 399 -7.54 6.68 22.12
N LEU A 400 -6.36 6.08 21.96
CA LEU A 400 -5.72 5.21 22.96
C LEU A 400 -5.37 5.94 24.26
N THR A 401 -5.04 7.23 24.17
CA THR A 401 -4.71 8.09 25.32
C THR A 401 -5.95 8.75 25.94
N GLY A 402 -7.14 8.53 25.39
CA GLY A 402 -8.39 9.09 25.91
C GLY A 402 -8.51 10.61 25.77
N SER A 403 -7.92 11.18 24.72
CA SER A 403 -7.96 12.62 24.44
C SER A 403 -9.41 13.08 24.18
N GLN A 404 -9.81 14.20 24.82
CA GLN A 404 -11.15 14.77 24.67
C GLN A 404 -11.34 15.50 23.34
N ASP A 405 -10.26 16.08 22.79
CA ASP A 405 -10.25 16.76 21.50
C ASP A 405 -9.17 16.14 20.60
N VAL A 406 -9.58 15.12 19.83
CA VAL A 406 -8.70 14.41 18.89
C VAL A 406 -8.13 15.38 17.86
N SER A 407 -8.92 16.35 17.41
CA SER A 407 -8.55 17.32 16.41
C SER A 407 -7.42 18.24 16.89
N GLU A 408 -7.58 18.83 18.07
CA GLU A 408 -6.54 19.67 18.68
C GLU A 408 -5.25 18.87 18.93
N LYS A 409 -5.37 17.62 19.38
CA LYS A 409 -4.20 16.76 19.60
C LYS A 409 -3.45 16.46 18.31
N VAL A 410 -4.16 16.07 17.24
CA VAL A 410 -3.56 15.81 15.92
C VAL A 410 -2.86 17.05 15.38
N LEU A 411 -3.49 18.21 15.50
CA LEU A 411 -2.91 19.50 15.14
C LEU A 411 -1.61 19.77 15.91
N GLY A 412 -1.61 19.55 17.22
CA GLY A 412 -0.44 19.69 18.08
C GLY A 412 0.69 18.73 17.71
N ASP A 413 0.38 17.47 17.45
CA ASP A 413 1.35 16.43 17.08
C ASP A 413 2.01 16.74 15.74
N VAL A 414 1.23 17.07 14.71
CA VAL A 414 1.75 17.41 13.38
C VAL A 414 2.62 18.67 13.44
N ARG A 415 2.22 19.70 14.20
CA ARG A 415 3.05 20.90 14.42
C ARG A 415 4.38 20.55 15.07
N ARG A 416 4.37 19.72 16.12
CA ARG A 416 5.60 19.26 16.80
C ARG A 416 6.50 18.44 15.89
N MET A 417 5.94 17.64 14.99
CA MET A 417 6.71 16.86 14.02
C MET A 417 7.45 17.77 13.04
N ILE A 418 6.79 18.82 12.56
CA ILE A 418 7.27 19.68 11.48
C ILE A 418 8.25 20.74 11.98
N THR A 419 7.92 21.43 13.07
CA THR A 419 8.77 22.47 13.68
C THR A 419 9.00 22.20 15.18
N PRO A 420 9.91 21.27 15.52
CA PRO A 420 10.24 20.99 16.91
C PRO A 420 10.72 22.28 17.62
N GLY A 421 10.02 22.71 18.68
CA GLY A 421 10.42 23.85 19.52
C GLY A 421 9.94 25.24 19.08
N ALA A 422 9.17 25.37 17.99
CA ALA A 422 8.57 26.65 17.62
C ALA A 422 7.34 26.98 18.49
N GLN A 423 7.28 28.19 19.06
CA GLN A 423 6.06 28.73 19.66
C GLN A 423 5.14 29.21 18.55
N TRP A 424 3.98 28.56 18.42
CA TRP A 424 2.94 28.97 17.48
C TRP A 424 1.97 29.92 18.19
N SER A 425 1.68 31.08 17.59
CA SER A 425 0.59 31.93 18.06
C SER A 425 -0.75 31.30 17.66
N LEU A 426 -1.73 31.35 18.56
CA LEU A 426 -3.04 30.68 18.47
C LEU A 426 -4.00 31.33 17.45
N TRP A 427 -3.47 32.01 16.42
CA TRP A 427 -4.28 32.78 15.47
C TRP A 427 -4.54 32.01 14.17
N SER A 428 -5.51 31.10 14.23
CA SER A 428 -6.42 30.73 13.12
C SER A 428 -7.29 29.54 13.53
N LEU A 429 -8.20 29.74 14.49
CA LEU A 429 -9.09 28.68 14.94
C LEU A 429 -10.47 29.24 15.27
N ILE A 430 -11.23 29.65 14.25
CA ILE A 430 -12.69 29.81 14.39
C ILE A 430 -13.41 29.41 13.08
N LEU A 431 -14.25 28.38 13.19
CA LEU A 431 -15.44 28.04 12.39
C LEU A 431 -15.28 27.59 10.93
N THR A 432 -14.67 26.42 10.70
CA THR A 432 -15.10 25.45 9.66
C THR A 432 -14.57 24.07 10.07
N SER A 433 -15.22 22.99 9.63
CA SER A 433 -14.79 21.59 9.87
C SER A 433 -13.38 21.26 9.33
N ASP A 434 -12.78 22.17 8.55
CA ASP A 434 -11.44 22.06 7.98
C ASP A 434 -10.34 22.66 8.88
N VAL A 435 -9.40 21.84 9.37
CA VAL A 435 -8.14 22.24 10.01
C VAL A 435 -7.07 22.53 8.97
N ASN A 436 -6.66 23.79 8.86
CA ASN A 436 -5.61 24.24 7.93
C ASN A 436 -4.25 24.39 8.62
N PHE A 437 -3.19 23.93 7.98
CA PHE A 437 -1.79 24.03 8.40
C PHE A 437 -1.02 24.85 7.38
N GLU A 438 -0.23 25.79 7.86
CA GLU A 438 0.82 26.45 7.10
C GLU A 438 2.16 25.87 7.55
N ILE A 439 2.85 25.17 6.67
CA ILE A 439 4.12 24.51 6.94
C ILE A 439 5.23 25.35 6.29
N PRO A 440 5.95 26.17 7.05
CA PRO A 440 7.05 26.93 6.51
C PRO A 440 8.17 25.98 6.07
N PHE A 441 8.71 26.21 4.88
CA PHE A 441 9.90 25.52 4.39
C PHE A 441 10.78 26.49 3.62
N THR A 442 12.05 26.14 3.46
CA THR A 442 13.01 26.94 2.70
C THR A 442 13.32 26.23 1.39
N ASP A 443 13.21 26.94 0.27
CA ASP A 443 13.56 26.37 -1.04
C ASP A 443 15.09 26.33 -1.27
N GLY A 444 15.53 25.71 -2.37
CA GLY A 444 16.95 25.61 -2.74
C GLY A 444 17.64 26.96 -2.99
N ASN A 445 16.89 28.06 -3.08
CA ASN A 445 17.40 29.43 -3.19
C ASN A 445 17.36 30.16 -1.84
N ASN A 446 17.24 29.43 -0.74
CA ASN A 446 17.13 29.96 0.61
C ASN A 446 15.92 30.91 0.82
N THR A 447 14.89 30.79 -0.02
CA THR A 447 13.68 31.62 0.06
C THR A 447 12.63 30.93 0.94
N SER A 448 12.07 31.67 1.89
CA SER A 448 10.97 31.17 2.74
C SER A 448 9.70 30.94 1.90
N LYS A 449 9.09 29.77 2.08
CA LYS A 449 7.84 29.32 1.45
C LYS A 449 6.90 28.76 2.52
N VAL A 450 5.63 28.59 2.15
CA VAL A 450 4.59 28.01 3.01
C VAL A 450 3.84 26.92 2.24
N LEU A 451 3.74 25.74 2.85
CA LEU A 451 2.96 24.59 2.39
C LEU A 451 1.61 24.59 3.13
N TYR A 452 0.51 24.67 2.39
CA TYR A 452 -0.84 24.73 2.94
C TYR A 452 -1.50 23.35 2.96
N VAL A 453 -1.80 22.79 4.13
CA VAL A 453 -2.36 21.44 4.28
C VAL A 453 -3.65 21.55 5.06
N SER A 454 -4.78 21.11 4.52
CA SER A 454 -6.04 21.08 5.25
C SER A 454 -6.47 19.66 5.56
N PHE A 455 -7.14 19.46 6.69
CA PHE A 455 -7.70 18.20 7.12
C PHE A 455 -9.12 18.48 7.59
N ASP A 456 -10.13 17.88 6.99
CA ASP A 456 -11.47 17.81 7.59
C ASP A 456 -11.41 16.67 8.60
N MET A 457 -11.50 17.00 9.89
CA MET A 457 -11.30 16.04 10.99
C MET A 457 -12.59 15.58 11.62
#